data_AF-A0A956D4Z8-F1
#
_entry.id   AF-A0A956D4Z8-F1
#
_cell.length_a   1.000
_cell.length_b   1.000
_cell.length_c   1.000
_cell.angle_alpha   90.00
_cell.angle_beta   90.00
_cell.angle_gamma   90.00
#
_symmetry.space_group_name_H-M   'P 1'
#
loop_
_entity.id
_entity.type
_entity.pdbx_description
1 polymer ?
#
loop_
_entity_poly.entity_id
_entity_poly.type
_entity_poly.pdbx_seq_one_letter_code
_entity_poly.pdbx_strand_id
1 'polypeptide(L)'
;ASGMRATLVWSHPDAGVALWASHPRLPMTRPQDLAPELGLESFDVPEPEDGTYRLEVRRRGEFRTAVDAKLVMIWGEGTAEERVQIVPLRFEPGKDVQHAFTVVGSTVTEVTP
;
A
#
# COMPACT_ATOMS: atom_id res chain seq x y z
N ALA A 1 14.43 11.40 8.27
CA ALA A 1 13.14 11.69 7.59
C ALA A 1 13.01 10.70 6.45
N SER A 2 11.87 10.01 6.34
CA SER A 2 11.56 9.17 5.16
C SER A 2 10.95 10.07 4.08
N GLY A 3 11.33 9.88 2.82
CA GLY A 3 10.76 10.64 1.71
C GLY A 3 9.29 10.27 1.45
N MET A 4 9.01 8.97 1.39
CA MET A 4 7.66 8.41 1.32
C MET A 4 7.63 7.05 2.04
N ARG A 5 6.54 6.77 2.77
CA ARG A 5 6.20 5.45 3.30
C ARG A 5 4.77 5.10 2.89
N ALA A 6 4.56 3.87 2.45
CA ALA A 6 3.23 3.28 2.26
C ALA A 6 3.04 2.12 3.23
N THR A 7 2.06 2.21 4.12
CA THR A 7 1.76 1.18 5.11
C THR A 7 0.36 0.63 4.91
N LEU A 8 0.28 -0.68 4.70
CA LEU A 8 -0.98 -1.41 4.65
C LEU A 8 -1.34 -1.92 6.05
N VAL A 9 -2.57 -1.69 6.47
CA VAL A 9 -3.17 -2.21 7.71
C VAL A 9 -4.51 -2.86 7.37
N TRP A 10 -4.86 -3.98 7.99
CA TRP A 10 -6.13 -4.65 7.74
C TRP A 10 -6.75 -5.26 9.00
N SER A 11 -8.05 -5.54 8.94
CA SER A 11 -8.87 -5.85 10.12
C SER A 11 -8.64 -7.23 10.74
N HIS A 12 -8.04 -8.18 10.03
CA HIS A 12 -7.87 -9.56 10.51
C HIS A 12 -6.62 -10.24 9.90
N PRO A 13 -5.67 -10.79 10.68
CA PRO A 13 -4.41 -11.33 10.16
C PRO A 13 -4.60 -12.36 9.04
N ASP A 14 -5.61 -13.23 9.15
CA ASP A 14 -5.91 -14.26 8.14
C ASP A 14 -6.68 -13.77 6.91
N ALA A 15 -6.83 -12.46 6.71
CA ALA A 15 -7.59 -11.91 5.58
C ALA A 15 -6.91 -12.08 4.21
N GLY A 16 -5.66 -12.55 4.19
CA GLY A 16 -4.86 -12.78 2.99
C GLY A 16 -4.63 -11.53 2.16
N VAL A 17 -4.59 -10.36 2.80
CA VAL A 17 -4.29 -9.08 2.16
C VAL A 17 -2.77 -8.85 2.21
N ALA A 18 -2.19 -8.40 1.11
CA ALA A 18 -0.77 -8.09 1.00
C ALA A 18 -0.54 -6.83 0.17
N LEU A 19 0.48 -6.07 0.54
CA LEU A 19 1.00 -4.94 -0.20
C LEU A 19 2.03 -5.41 -1.21
N TRP A 20 1.97 -4.83 -2.39
CA TRP A 20 2.93 -4.98 -3.46
C TRP A 20 3.32 -3.57 -3.90
N ALA A 21 4.61 -3.36 -4.17
CA ALA A 21 5.11 -2.04 -4.50
C ALA A 21 6.24 -2.11 -5.53
N SER A 22 6.39 -1.05 -6.32
CA SER A 22 7.52 -0.89 -7.23
C SER A 22 8.04 0.53 -7.23
N HIS A 23 9.36 0.68 -7.23
CA HIS A 23 10.02 1.92 -7.65
C HIS A 23 9.78 2.19 -9.15
N PRO A 24 10.00 3.44 -9.62
CA PRO A 24 9.95 3.76 -11.03
C PRO A 24 10.82 2.80 -11.86
N ARG A 25 10.23 2.21 -12.92
CA ARG A 25 10.89 1.31 -13.88
C ARG A 25 11.38 -0.02 -13.30
N LEU A 26 11.17 -0.31 -12.02
CA LEU A 26 11.47 -1.59 -11.42
C LEU A 26 10.25 -2.52 -11.44
N PRO A 27 10.46 -3.85 -11.46
CA PRO A 27 9.36 -4.79 -11.31
C PRO A 27 8.77 -4.67 -9.90
N MET A 28 7.51 -5.07 -9.79
CA MET A 28 6.78 -5.03 -8.54
C MET A 28 7.12 -6.22 -7.65
N THR A 29 7.38 -5.93 -6.38
CA THR A 29 7.74 -6.91 -5.36
C THR A 29 6.85 -6.77 -4.14
N ARG A 30 6.81 -7.80 -3.29
CA ARG A 30 6.22 -7.68 -1.95
C ARG A 30 7.26 -7.02 -1.05
N PRO A 31 6.94 -5.92 -0.35
CA PRO A 31 7.85 -5.33 0.62
C PRO A 31 8.24 -6.33 1.71
N GLN A 32 9.48 -6.25 2.19
CA GLN A 32 10.01 -7.15 3.23
C GLN A 32 10.42 -6.38 4.49
N ASP A 33 10.17 -5.08 4.54
CA ASP A 33 10.70 -4.17 5.56
C ASP A 33 10.04 -4.37 6.93
N LEU A 34 8.81 -4.90 6.97
CA LEU A 34 8.10 -5.29 8.18
C LEU A 34 7.56 -6.72 8.06
N ALA A 35 7.64 -7.47 9.16
CA ALA A 35 7.12 -8.83 9.21
C ALA A 35 5.57 -8.82 9.14
N PRO A 36 4.95 -9.55 8.19
CA PRO A 36 3.50 -9.54 7.96
C PRO A 36 2.68 -10.14 9.12
N GLU A 37 3.35 -10.77 10.08
CA GLU A 37 2.76 -11.45 11.25
C GLU A 37 1.95 -10.51 12.17
N LEU A 38 2.15 -9.19 12.05
CA LEU A 38 1.45 -8.18 12.85
C LEU A 38 0.26 -7.51 12.14
N GLY A 39 -0.15 -8.00 10.96
CA GLY A 39 -1.23 -7.35 10.21
C GLY A 39 -0.81 -6.03 9.56
N LEU A 40 0.49 -5.88 9.29
CA LEU A 40 1.13 -4.67 8.79
C LEU A 40 2.14 -5.02 7.71
N GLU A 41 2.13 -4.29 6.60
CA GLU A 41 3.21 -4.31 5.61
C GLU A 41 3.57 -2.87 5.26
N SER A 42 4.87 -2.58 5.15
CA SER A 42 5.35 -1.24 4.79
C SER A 42 6.29 -1.32 3.59
N PHE A 43 6.14 -0.34 2.70
CA PHE A 43 7.07 -0.02 1.64
C PHE A 43 7.69 1.34 1.94
N ASP A 44 8.98 1.35 2.23
CA ASP A 44 9.71 2.54 2.64
C ASP A 44 10.61 3.06 1.51
N VAL A 45 10.47 4.35 1.19
CA VAL A 45 11.28 5.06 0.19
C VAL A 45 11.97 6.24 0.88
N PRO A 46 13.20 6.05 1.38
CA PRO A 46 13.94 7.10 2.08
C PRO A 46 14.23 8.30 1.15
N GLU A 47 14.62 8.01 -0.08
CA GLU A 47 14.97 9.01 -1.10
C GLU A 47 14.08 8.83 -2.33
N PRO A 48 13.05 9.67 -2.51
CA PRO A 48 12.15 9.57 -3.66
C PRO A 48 12.88 9.94 -4.95
N GLU A 49 12.68 9.13 -5.97
CA GLU A 49 13.14 9.33 -7.33
C GLU A 49 12.02 9.93 -8.18
N ASP A 50 12.40 10.69 -9.22
CA ASP A 50 11.44 11.14 -10.22
C ASP A 50 10.83 9.94 -10.96
N GLY A 51 9.50 9.91 -11.02
CA GLY A 51 8.76 8.92 -11.79
C GLY A 51 7.48 8.45 -11.11
N THR A 52 6.99 7.31 -11.56
CA THR A 52 5.75 6.71 -11.06
C THR A 52 6.05 5.48 -10.23
N TYR A 53 5.77 5.57 -8.94
CA TYR A 53 5.68 4.41 -8.08
C TYR A 53 4.34 3.71 -8.30
N ARG A 54 4.35 2.38 -8.19
CA ARG A 54 3.12 1.58 -8.26
C ARG A 54 2.92 0.86 -6.95
N LEU A 55 1.69 0.86 -6.46
CA LEU A 55 1.28 0.12 -5.28
C LEU A 55 0.08 -0.74 -5.65
N GLU A 56 0.06 -1.97 -5.17
CA GLU A 56 -1.11 -2.83 -5.26
C GLU A 56 -1.40 -3.45 -3.90
N VAL A 57 -2.65 -3.37 -3.48
CA VAL A 57 -3.14 -4.11 -2.33
C VAL A 57 -3.92 -5.29 -2.88
N ARG A 58 -3.38 -6.49 -2.70
CA ARG A 58 -3.93 -7.72 -3.27
C ARG A 58 -4.51 -8.59 -2.18
N ARG A 59 -5.62 -9.26 -2.49
CA ARG A 59 -6.24 -10.26 -1.63
C ARG A 59 -6.12 -11.64 -2.28
N ARG A 60 -5.58 -12.63 -1.57
CA ARG A 60 -5.36 -14.00 -2.08
C ARG A 60 -6.02 -15.05 -1.20
N GLY A 61 -6.86 -15.89 -1.82
CA GLY A 61 -7.55 -17.01 -1.17
C GLY A 61 -9.06 -16.96 -1.42
N GLU A 62 -9.76 -18.04 -1.09
CA GLU A 62 -11.23 -18.08 -1.12
C GLU A 62 -11.78 -17.55 0.20
N PHE A 63 -12.10 -16.26 0.24
CA PHE A 63 -12.67 -15.65 1.44
C PHE A 63 -14.17 -15.39 1.28
N ARG A 64 -14.92 -15.72 2.34
CA ARG A 64 -16.39 -15.60 2.39
C ARG A 64 -16.88 -14.33 3.06
N THR A 65 -15.99 -13.53 3.63
CA THR A 65 -16.31 -12.31 4.39
C THR A 65 -15.66 -11.09 3.76
N ALA A 66 -16.33 -9.94 3.88
CA ALA A 66 -15.74 -8.67 3.48
C ALA A 66 -14.57 -8.33 4.42
N VAL A 67 -13.56 -7.65 3.89
CA VAL A 67 -12.40 -7.20 4.66
C VAL A 67 -12.21 -5.71 4.43
N ASP A 68 -12.09 -4.98 5.53
CA ASP A 68 -11.69 -3.57 5.53
C ASP A 68 -10.18 -3.47 5.74
N ALA A 69 -9.55 -2.67 4.90
CA ALA A 69 -8.13 -2.36 4.98
C ALA A 69 -7.91 -0.85 4.80
N LYS A 70 -6.71 -0.40 5.13
CA LYS A 70 -6.28 0.99 4.97
C LYS A 70 -4.89 0.99 4.39
N LEU A 71 -4.70 1.79 3.34
CA LEU A 71 -3.38 2.16 2.86
C LEU A 71 -3.06 3.55 3.39
N VAL A 72 -2.08 3.64 4.28
CA VAL A 72 -1.62 4.87 4.90
C VAL A 72 -0.36 5.32 4.18
N MET A 73 -0.43 6.46 3.53
CA MET A 73 0.69 7.09 2.84
C MET A 73 1.21 8.24 3.67
N ILE A 74 2.52 8.29 3.89
CA ILE A 74 3.20 9.35 4.63
C ILE A 74 4.31 9.90 3.73
N TRP A 75 4.45 11.22 3.66
CA TRP A 75 5.56 11.90 2.99
C TRP A 75 6.24 12.85 3.95
N GLY A 76 7.57 12.99 3.84
CA GLY A 76 8.33 13.94 4.64
C GLY A 76 8.15 13.72 6.15
N GLU A 77 8.13 12.46 6.60
CA GLU A 77 7.87 12.13 8.00
C GLU A 77 8.85 12.85 8.95
N GLY A 78 8.29 13.56 9.93
CA GLY A 78 9.02 14.38 10.89
C GLY A 78 9.48 15.75 10.38
N THR A 79 8.99 16.21 9.22
CA THR A 79 9.30 17.53 8.64
C THR A 79 8.10 18.48 8.74
N ALA A 80 8.32 19.78 8.47
CA ALA A 80 7.23 20.76 8.44
C ALA A 80 6.26 20.53 7.27
N GLU A 81 6.73 19.82 6.25
CA GLU A 81 6.01 19.43 5.04
C GLU A 81 5.36 18.04 5.16
N GLU A 82 5.34 17.45 6.37
CA GLU A 82 4.74 16.13 6.59
C GLU A 82 3.31 16.11 6.07
N ARG A 83 3.01 15.09 5.26
CA ARG A 83 1.67 14.83 4.76
C ARG A 83 1.30 13.39 5.02
N VAL A 84 0.08 13.20 5.50
CA VAL A 84 -0.52 11.87 5.68
C VAL A 84 -1.78 11.78 4.83
N GLN A 85 -1.92 10.69 4.07
CA GLN A 85 -3.14 10.35 3.34
C GLN A 85 -3.55 8.93 3.69
N ILE A 86 -4.80 8.76 4.11
CA ILE A 86 -5.39 7.46 4.40
C ILE A 86 -6.36 7.12 3.28
N VAL A 87 -6.10 6.02 2.57
CA VAL A 87 -6.99 5.46 1.56
C VAL A 87 -7.74 4.28 2.18
N PRO A 88 -9.05 4.41 2.45
CA PRO A 88 -9.86 3.29 2.92
C PRO A 88 -10.08 2.29 1.77
N LEU A 89 -9.90 1.00 2.06
CA LEU A 89 -10.05 -0.09 1.10
C LEU A 89 -11.06 -1.10 1.64
N ARG A 90 -11.82 -1.70 0.73
CA ARG A 90 -12.78 -2.75 1.09
C ARG A 90 -12.80 -3.82 0.02
N PHE A 91 -12.57 -5.05 0.43
CA PHE A 91 -12.62 -6.21 -0.47
C PHE A 91 -13.93 -6.97 -0.26
N GLU A 92 -14.81 -6.95 -1.26
CA GLU A 92 -16.04 -7.75 -1.24
C GLU A 92 -15.77 -9.23 -1.61
N PRO A 93 -16.43 -10.19 -0.95
CA PRO A 93 -16.28 -11.61 -1.26
C PRO A 93 -16.58 -11.92 -2.73
N GLY A 94 -15.67 -12.65 -3.39
CA GLY A 94 -15.87 -13.12 -4.77
C GLY A 94 -15.87 -12.04 -5.84
N LYS A 95 -15.51 -10.79 -5.52
CA LYS A 95 -15.42 -9.68 -6.47
C LYS A 95 -14.02 -9.09 -6.52
N ASP A 96 -13.59 -8.51 -5.40
CA ASP A 96 -12.40 -7.67 -5.39
C ASP A 96 -11.19 -8.52 -5.00
N VAL A 97 -10.22 -8.60 -5.91
CA VAL A 97 -8.95 -9.30 -5.68
C VAL A 97 -7.79 -8.32 -5.56
N GLN A 98 -7.96 -7.07 -5.99
CA GLN A 98 -6.91 -6.05 -5.94
C GLN A 98 -7.44 -4.62 -5.99
N HIS A 99 -6.71 -3.71 -5.33
CA HIS A 99 -6.74 -2.28 -5.58
C HIS A 99 -5.35 -1.85 -6.06
N ALA A 100 -5.27 -1.06 -7.13
CA ALA A 100 -4.01 -0.61 -7.71
C ALA A 100 -3.90 0.92 -7.67
N PHE A 101 -2.71 1.42 -7.41
CA PHE A 101 -2.44 2.85 -7.28
C PHE A 101 -1.15 3.24 -7.98
N THR A 102 -1.14 4.46 -8.54
CA THR A 102 0.07 5.14 -8.96
C THR A 102 0.35 6.31 -8.04
N VAL A 103 1.62 6.51 -7.70
CA VAL A 103 2.08 7.66 -6.91
C VAL A 103 3.11 8.44 -7.71
N VAL A 104 2.87 9.74 -7.87
CA VAL A 104 3.79 10.70 -8.51
C VAL A 104 3.94 11.89 -7.58
N GLY A 105 5.16 12.12 -7.09
CA GLY A 105 5.40 13.07 -6.00
C GLY A 105 4.56 12.71 -4.77
N SER A 106 3.65 13.61 -4.36
CA SER A 106 2.71 13.40 -3.24
C SER A 106 1.26 13.18 -3.68
N THR A 107 1.04 12.88 -4.97
CA THR A 107 -0.30 12.59 -5.50
C THR A 107 -0.46 11.09 -5.66
N VAL A 108 -1.52 10.56 -5.03
CA VAL A 108 -1.95 9.15 -5.14
C VAL A 108 -3.19 9.08 -6.02
N THR A 109 -3.20 8.15 -6.97
CA THR A 109 -4.33 7.92 -7.87
C THR A 109 -4.64 6.43 -7.93
N GLU A 110 -5.87 6.04 -7.66
CA GLU A 110 -6.34 4.68 -7.88
C GLU A 110 -6.49 4.45 -9.38
N VAL A 111 -5.96 3.33 -9.86
CA VAL A 111 -6.07 2.90 -11.25
C VAL A 111 -6.91 1.64 -11.29
N THR A 112 -7.98 1.67 -12.08
CA THR A 112 -8.76 0.45 -12.34
C THR A 112 -7.92 -0.49 -13.20
N PRO A 113 -7.79 -1.77 -12.81
CA PRO A 113 -7.09 -2.75 -13.63
C PRO A 113 -7.78 -3.03 -14.97
#